data_AF-A0A5B1CEH5-F1
#
_entry.id   AF-A0A5B1CEH5-F1
#
_cell.length_a   1.000
_cell.length_b   1.000
_cell.length_c   1.000
_cell.angle_alpha   90.00
_cell.angle_beta   90.00
_cell.angle_gamma   90.00
#
_symmetry.space_group_name_H-M   'P 1'
#
loop_
_entity.id
_entity.type
_entity.pdbx_description
1 polymer ?
#
loop_
_entity_poly.entity_id
_entity_poly.type
_entity_poly.pdbx_seq_one_letter_code
_entity_poly.pdbx_strand_id
1 'polypeptide(L)'
;MSAATTSSASGTSVSAGTAFFTQHEFAIRRVHSLLGLVPLGLYMVVHLTTNASLLNGSETFQRAVFLIHSPGKLLPLIEWAFIFLPLIFHAVIGVWIAKTANYNDGHYKFVNNKRYVWQRWTGVIAMVYLFFHILHLHGWFHADLYLAVIQPVGFGQFKPYNAASTLVAAMQGYFWPAFYLIGVWACVYHLANGLWTAGITWGLWISPTAQERATKVCVAIGIGLAVVGTSAWYAAVAPGEAEIAEYDAIEDRMYEASVEAGLVSPNPHKRTENSDSE
;
A
#
# COMPACT_ATOMS: atom_id res chain seq x y z
N MET A 1 -66.59 7.99 -29.45
CA MET A 1 -65.87 7.12 -28.50
C MET A 1 -64.39 7.42 -28.64
N SER A 2 -63.83 8.19 -27.70
CA SER A 2 -62.41 8.53 -27.65
C SER A 2 -61.73 7.56 -26.69
N ALA A 3 -60.81 6.74 -27.18
CA ALA A 3 -60.00 5.87 -26.33
C ALA A 3 -58.69 6.59 -26.03
N ALA A 4 -58.55 7.07 -24.80
CA ALA A 4 -57.31 7.63 -24.28
C ALA A 4 -56.37 6.48 -23.90
N THR A 5 -55.28 6.33 -24.64
CA THR A 5 -54.19 5.41 -24.31
C THR A 5 -53.29 6.09 -23.27
N THR A 6 -53.45 5.75 -21.99
CA THR A 6 -52.53 6.14 -20.93
C THR A 6 -51.25 5.30 -21.02
N SER A 7 -50.17 5.92 -21.48
CA SER A 7 -48.80 5.39 -21.38
C SER A 7 -48.35 5.45 -19.93
N SER A 8 -48.16 4.29 -19.28
CA SER A 8 -47.54 4.20 -17.97
C SER A 8 -46.02 4.35 -18.13
N ALA A 9 -45.47 5.48 -17.69
CA ALA A 9 -44.03 5.64 -17.54
C ALA A 9 -43.51 4.64 -16.50
N SER A 10 -42.74 3.65 -16.95
CA SER A 10 -41.98 2.75 -16.07
C SER A 10 -40.86 3.55 -15.42
N GLY A 11 -41.13 4.15 -14.26
CA GLY A 11 -40.12 4.78 -13.43
C GLY A 11 -39.14 3.71 -12.94
N THR A 12 -37.92 3.72 -13.50
CA THR A 12 -36.81 2.90 -13.01
C THR A 12 -36.55 3.30 -11.56
N SER A 13 -36.90 2.42 -10.63
CA SER A 13 -36.60 2.61 -9.21
C SER A 13 -35.08 2.58 -9.03
N VAL A 14 -34.45 3.75 -8.98
CA VAL A 14 -33.06 3.87 -8.56
C VAL A 14 -33.01 3.35 -7.12
N SER A 15 -32.24 2.29 -6.90
CA SER A 15 -32.00 1.72 -5.57
C SER A 15 -31.60 2.84 -4.60
N ALA A 16 -32.18 2.86 -3.40
CA ALA A 16 -31.90 3.86 -2.37
C ALA A 16 -30.40 4.02 -2.08
N GLY A 17 -29.62 2.93 -2.23
CA GLY A 17 -28.17 2.96 -2.11
C GLY A 17 -27.49 3.79 -3.20
N THR A 18 -27.92 3.66 -4.46
CA THR A 18 -27.38 4.46 -5.58
C THR A 18 -27.72 5.95 -5.40
N ALA A 19 -28.91 6.26 -4.87
CA ALA A 19 -29.31 7.64 -4.60
C ALA A 19 -28.40 8.34 -3.57
N PHE A 20 -27.99 7.66 -2.49
CA PHE A 20 -27.09 8.22 -1.48
C PHE A 20 -25.71 8.57 -2.06
N PHE A 21 -25.09 7.67 -2.83
CA PHE A 21 -23.77 7.90 -3.41
C PHE A 21 -23.75 9.09 -4.38
N THR A 22 -24.78 9.23 -5.21
CA THR A 22 -24.88 10.37 -6.13
C THR A 22 -25.13 11.68 -5.39
N GLN A 23 -25.97 11.67 -4.34
CA GLN A 23 -26.25 12.87 -3.53
C GLN A 23 -25.03 13.38 -2.76
N HIS A 24 -24.17 12.48 -2.29
CA HIS A 24 -22.98 12.82 -1.49
C HIS A 24 -21.66 12.66 -2.27
N GLU A 25 -21.72 12.53 -3.59
CA GLU A 25 -20.57 12.21 -4.45
C GLU A 25 -19.39 13.16 -4.22
N PHE A 26 -19.67 14.46 -4.13
CA PHE A 26 -18.64 15.47 -3.91
C PHE A 26 -17.84 15.24 -2.61
N ALA A 27 -18.55 14.99 -1.50
CA ALA A 27 -17.91 14.74 -0.20
C ALA A 27 -17.14 13.42 -0.21
N ILE A 28 -17.72 12.36 -0.77
CA ILE A 28 -17.10 11.03 -0.86
C ILE A 28 -15.80 11.10 -1.67
N ARG A 29 -15.80 11.78 -2.82
CA ARG A 29 -14.59 11.95 -3.66
C ARG A 29 -13.50 12.72 -2.93
N ARG A 30 -13.86 13.72 -2.11
CA ARG A 30 -12.89 14.47 -1.29
C ARG A 30 -12.33 13.62 -0.16
N VAL A 31 -13.17 12.87 0.57
CA VAL A 31 -12.69 11.93 1.60
C VAL A 31 -11.78 10.87 0.98
N HIS A 32 -12.13 10.32 -0.18
CA HIS A 32 -11.28 9.38 -0.92
C HIS A 32 -9.91 9.99 -1.28
N SER A 33 -9.89 11.23 -1.76
CA SER A 33 -8.66 11.97 -2.05
C SER A 33 -7.84 12.24 -0.78
N LEU A 34 -8.48 12.63 0.32
CA LEU A 34 -7.81 12.91 1.60
C LEU A 34 -7.17 11.66 2.17
N LEU A 35 -7.91 10.55 2.22
CA LEU A 35 -7.40 9.27 2.74
C LEU A 35 -6.29 8.70 1.83
N GLY A 36 -6.40 8.90 0.51
CA GLY A 36 -5.35 8.53 -0.42
C GLY A 36 -4.03 9.27 -0.19
N LEU A 37 -4.08 10.53 0.22
CA LEU A 37 -2.89 11.36 0.37
C LEU A 37 -2.33 11.37 1.80
N VAL A 38 -3.19 11.57 2.80
CA VAL A 38 -2.74 11.81 4.17
C VAL A 38 -2.34 10.50 4.85
N PRO A 39 -3.25 9.59 5.22
CA PRO A 39 -2.82 8.33 5.84
C PRO A 39 -2.01 7.47 4.86
N LEU A 40 -2.51 7.20 3.66
CA LEU A 40 -1.88 6.23 2.76
C LEU A 40 -0.61 6.77 2.09
N GLY A 41 -0.64 8.02 1.62
CA GLY A 41 0.54 8.66 1.02
C GLY A 41 1.68 8.82 2.03
N LEU A 42 1.40 9.30 3.25
CA LEU A 42 2.44 9.40 4.30
C LEU A 42 2.94 8.02 4.73
N TYR A 43 2.04 7.06 4.93
CA TYR A 43 2.42 5.68 5.23
C TYR A 43 3.35 5.11 4.16
N MET A 44 3.04 5.32 2.87
CA MET A 44 3.87 4.84 1.77
C MET A 44 5.28 5.43 1.79
N VAL A 45 5.43 6.73 2.09
CA VAL A 45 6.75 7.36 2.22
C VAL A 45 7.54 6.69 3.34
N VAL A 46 6.96 6.62 4.55
CA VAL A 46 7.62 6.01 5.71
C VAL A 46 7.96 4.54 5.44
N HIS A 47 7.01 3.79 4.90
CA HIS A 47 7.17 2.38 4.57
C HIS A 47 8.32 2.16 3.59
N LEU A 48 8.37 2.90 2.48
CA LEU A 48 9.45 2.74 1.51
C LEU A 48 10.80 3.19 2.08
N THR A 49 10.86 4.28 2.84
CA THR A 49 12.13 4.74 3.44
C THR A 49 12.64 3.78 4.52
N THR A 50 11.76 3.19 5.32
CA THR A 50 12.12 2.17 6.31
C THR A 50 12.64 0.92 5.60
N ASN A 51 11.97 0.42 4.56
CA ASN A 51 12.48 -0.74 3.83
C ASN A 51 13.81 -0.43 3.10
N ALA A 52 13.97 0.77 2.55
CA ALA A 52 15.23 1.18 1.93
C ALA A 52 16.40 1.26 2.93
N SER A 53 16.13 1.38 4.24
CA SER A 53 17.19 1.42 5.25
C SER A 53 17.94 0.10 5.38
N LEU A 54 17.43 -1.01 4.83
CA LEU A 54 18.16 -2.27 4.76
C LEU A 54 19.45 -2.16 3.93
N LEU A 55 19.53 -1.21 2.99
CA LEU A 55 20.79 -0.87 2.31
C LEU A 55 21.89 -0.38 3.26
N ASN A 56 21.51 0.10 4.45
CA ASN A 56 22.44 0.55 5.49
C ASN A 56 22.71 -0.56 6.53
N GLY A 57 22.36 -1.82 6.23
CA GLY A 57 22.56 -2.99 7.10
C GLY A 57 21.29 -3.45 7.81
N SER A 58 21.28 -4.74 8.16
CA SER A 58 20.17 -5.39 8.88
C SER A 58 19.93 -4.75 10.24
N GLU A 59 20.97 -4.27 10.93
CA GLU A 59 20.82 -3.59 12.22
C GLU A 59 20.03 -2.28 12.09
N THR A 60 20.27 -1.51 11.04
CA THR A 60 19.57 -0.25 10.81
C THR A 60 18.10 -0.51 10.55
N PHE A 61 17.80 -1.51 9.72
CA PHE A 61 16.43 -1.91 9.43
C PHE A 61 15.72 -2.49 10.65
N GLN A 62 16.36 -3.40 11.38
CA GLN A 62 15.79 -4.04 12.58
C GLN A 62 15.48 -3.02 13.68
N ARG A 63 16.34 -1.99 13.89
CA ARG A 63 16.03 -0.89 14.84
C ARG A 63 14.78 -0.12 14.44
N ALA A 64 14.61 0.18 13.15
CA ALA A 64 13.42 0.86 12.65
C ALA A 64 12.16 0.00 12.85
N VAL A 65 12.26 -1.31 12.62
CA VAL A 65 11.16 -2.26 12.83
C VAL A 65 10.81 -2.36 14.33
N PHE A 66 11.79 -2.46 15.22
CA PHE A 66 11.53 -2.42 16.67
C PHE A 66 10.81 -1.15 17.09
N LEU A 67 11.21 0.02 16.58
CA LEU A 67 10.53 1.28 16.87
C LEU A 67 9.07 1.25 16.41
N ILE A 68 8.80 0.77 15.19
CA ILE A 68 7.42 0.63 14.66
C ILE A 68 6.59 -0.31 15.54
N HIS A 69 7.19 -1.38 16.06
CA HIS A 69 6.50 -2.37 16.89
C HIS A 69 6.46 -2.04 18.39
N SER A 70 7.11 -0.96 18.83
CA SER A 70 7.15 -0.52 20.24
C SER A 70 5.79 -0.19 20.88
N PRO A 71 4.72 0.21 20.15
CA PRO A 71 3.39 0.38 20.74
C PRO A 71 2.73 -0.92 21.24
N GLY A 72 3.33 -2.08 20.97
CA GLY A 72 2.88 -3.37 21.53
C GLY A 72 1.43 -3.69 21.17
N LYS A 73 0.58 -3.88 22.19
CA LYS A 73 -0.86 -4.22 22.03
C LYS A 73 -1.68 -3.09 21.39
N LEU A 74 -1.17 -1.85 21.37
CA LEU A 74 -1.84 -0.73 20.72
C LEU A 74 -1.62 -0.73 19.20
N LEU A 75 -0.56 -1.38 18.71
CA LEU A 75 -0.17 -1.35 17.31
C LEU A 75 -1.30 -1.79 16.36
N PRO A 76 -2.04 -2.90 16.60
CA PRO A 76 -3.13 -3.29 15.70
C PRO A 76 -4.22 -2.23 15.57
N LEU A 77 -4.53 -1.49 16.66
CA LEU A 77 -5.51 -0.40 16.60
C LEU A 77 -5.00 0.76 15.74
N ILE A 78 -3.71 1.09 15.84
CA ILE A 78 -3.06 2.12 15.02
C ILE A 78 -3.09 1.71 13.54
N GLU A 79 -2.70 0.46 13.24
CA GLU A 79 -2.68 -0.07 11.87
C GLU A 79 -4.08 -0.07 11.25
N TRP A 80 -5.11 -0.49 11.99
CA TRP A 80 -6.48 -0.47 11.47
C TRP A 80 -6.99 0.96 11.25
N ALA A 81 -6.75 1.87 12.20
CA ALA A 81 -7.25 3.24 12.12
C ALA A 81 -6.58 4.06 11.01
N PHE A 82 -5.26 3.89 10.82
CA PHE A 82 -4.47 4.76 9.94
C PHE A 82 -3.99 4.08 8.66
N ILE A 83 -4.09 2.76 8.53
CA ILE A 83 -3.65 2.03 7.33
C ILE A 83 -4.81 1.25 6.72
N PHE A 84 -5.30 0.19 7.38
CA PHE A 84 -6.26 -0.73 6.75
C PHE A 84 -7.63 -0.10 6.46
N LEU A 85 -8.23 0.62 7.41
CA LEU A 85 -9.54 1.24 7.20
C LEU A 85 -9.48 2.33 6.11
N PRO A 86 -8.51 3.27 6.13
CA PRO A 86 -8.31 4.19 5.01
C PRO A 86 -8.05 3.50 3.68
N LEU A 87 -7.25 2.42 3.66
CA LEU A 87 -6.94 1.66 2.44
C LEU A 87 -8.18 0.98 1.85
N ILE A 88 -8.98 0.32 2.69
CA ILE A 88 -10.21 -0.35 2.24
C ILE A 88 -11.18 0.69 1.68
N PHE A 89 -11.40 1.80 2.39
CA PHE A 89 -12.28 2.87 1.89
C PHE A 89 -11.76 3.42 0.55
N HIS A 90 -10.46 3.70 0.47
CA HIS A 90 -9.83 4.22 -0.74
C HIS A 90 -9.98 3.24 -1.92
N ALA A 91 -9.71 1.95 -1.71
CA ALA A 91 -9.83 0.93 -2.75
C ALA A 91 -11.28 0.74 -3.22
N VAL A 92 -12.25 0.63 -2.30
CA VAL A 92 -13.66 0.41 -2.64
C VAL A 92 -14.22 1.59 -3.45
N ILE A 93 -14.00 2.83 -2.99
CA ILE A 93 -14.45 4.02 -3.70
C ILE A 93 -13.66 4.19 -5.01
N GLY A 94 -12.36 3.85 -5.02
CA GLY A 94 -11.53 3.86 -6.23
C GLY A 94 -12.06 2.91 -7.32
N VAL A 95 -12.49 1.71 -6.97
CA VAL A 95 -13.13 0.76 -7.89
C VAL A 95 -14.45 1.33 -8.42
N TRP A 96 -15.27 1.94 -7.56
CA TRP A 96 -16.49 2.61 -8.02
C TRP A 96 -16.20 3.73 -9.04
N ILE A 97 -15.22 4.60 -8.75
CA ILE A 97 -14.78 5.69 -9.66
C ILE A 97 -14.22 5.14 -10.98
N ALA A 98 -13.52 4.01 -10.93
CA ALA A 98 -12.97 3.36 -12.13
C ALA A 98 -14.09 2.77 -13.02
N LYS A 99 -15.11 2.16 -12.42
CA LYS A 99 -16.25 1.56 -13.15
C LYS A 99 -17.16 2.61 -13.81
N THR A 100 -17.24 3.81 -13.26
CA THR A 100 -18.01 4.92 -13.83
C THR A 100 -17.15 5.86 -14.70
N ALA A 101 -15.97 5.40 -15.13
CA ALA A 101 -15.04 6.22 -15.90
C ALA A 101 -15.45 6.34 -17.37
N ASN A 102 -15.26 7.53 -17.95
CA ASN A 102 -15.43 7.78 -19.38
C ASN A 102 -14.06 7.98 -20.01
N TYR A 103 -13.65 7.03 -20.86
CA TYR A 103 -12.36 7.06 -21.56
C TYR A 103 -12.50 7.82 -22.88
N ASN A 104 -11.54 8.71 -23.17
CA ASN A 104 -11.50 9.47 -24.42
C ASN A 104 -10.06 9.60 -24.99
N ASP A 105 -9.16 8.70 -24.58
CA ASP A 105 -7.75 8.70 -24.95
C ASP A 105 -7.47 8.10 -26.33
N GLY A 106 -8.38 7.28 -26.86
CA GLY A 106 -8.32 6.75 -28.23
C GLY A 106 -8.43 7.83 -29.31
N HIS A 107 -9.32 8.81 -29.12
CA HIS A 107 -9.52 9.92 -30.07
C HIS A 107 -8.70 11.16 -29.71
N TYR A 108 -8.49 11.46 -28.43
CA TYR A 108 -7.76 12.64 -27.96
C TYR A 108 -6.56 12.25 -27.09
N LYS A 109 -5.36 12.25 -27.70
CA LYS A 109 -4.10 11.81 -27.07
C LYS A 109 -3.45 12.86 -26.14
N PHE A 110 -4.25 13.67 -25.46
CA PHE A 110 -3.73 14.67 -24.52
C PHE A 110 -3.08 14.02 -23.30
N VAL A 111 -2.04 14.66 -22.75
CA VAL A 111 -1.30 14.17 -21.59
C VAL A 111 -2.23 13.92 -20.39
N ASN A 112 -3.18 14.82 -20.14
CA ASN A 112 -4.14 14.67 -19.05
C ASN A 112 -5.09 13.47 -19.23
N ASN A 113 -5.46 13.14 -20.48
CA ASN A 113 -6.25 11.95 -20.77
C ASN A 113 -5.45 10.68 -20.45
N LYS A 114 -4.17 10.63 -20.85
CA LYS A 114 -3.29 9.51 -20.50
C LYS A 114 -3.15 9.34 -19.00
N ARG A 115 -2.92 10.43 -18.25
CA ARG A 115 -2.82 10.41 -16.79
C ARG A 115 -4.11 9.92 -16.11
N TYR A 116 -5.25 10.32 -16.64
CA TYR A 116 -6.56 9.84 -16.19
C TYR A 116 -6.69 8.32 -16.38
N VAL A 117 -6.27 7.79 -17.53
CA VAL A 117 -6.30 6.35 -17.81
C VAL A 117 -5.30 5.59 -16.93
N TRP A 118 -4.07 6.05 -16.85
CA TRP A 118 -3.02 5.42 -16.06
C TRP A 118 -3.32 5.41 -14.56
N GLN A 119 -3.97 6.44 -14.00
CA GLN A 119 -4.40 6.42 -12.59
C GLN A 119 -5.26 5.19 -12.27
N ARG A 120 -6.10 4.78 -13.21
CA ARG A 120 -7.02 3.64 -13.03
C ARG A 120 -6.29 2.33 -13.19
N TRP A 121 -5.49 2.18 -14.24
CA TRP A 121 -4.68 0.98 -14.44
C TRP A 121 -3.72 0.74 -13.28
N THR A 122 -2.97 1.76 -12.86
CA THR A 122 -2.08 1.61 -11.70
C THR A 122 -2.85 1.42 -10.40
N GLY A 123 -4.07 1.96 -10.27
CA GLY A 123 -4.93 1.70 -9.12
C GLY A 123 -5.37 0.24 -9.02
N VAL A 124 -5.74 -0.38 -10.14
CA VAL A 124 -6.09 -1.81 -10.19
C VAL A 124 -4.86 -2.68 -9.93
N ILE A 125 -3.72 -2.35 -10.55
CA ILE A 125 -2.46 -3.07 -10.33
C ILE A 125 -2.04 -2.95 -8.85
N ALA A 126 -2.08 -1.74 -8.28
CA ALA A 126 -1.77 -1.50 -6.87
C ALA A 126 -2.73 -2.24 -5.94
N MET A 127 -4.01 -2.33 -6.26
CA MET A 127 -4.98 -3.08 -5.46
C MET A 127 -4.64 -4.59 -5.42
N VAL A 128 -4.33 -5.19 -6.57
CA VAL A 128 -3.90 -6.60 -6.64
C VAL A 128 -2.56 -6.80 -5.92
N TYR A 129 -1.60 -5.92 -6.18
CA TYR A 129 -0.30 -5.93 -5.50
C TYR A 129 -0.46 -5.86 -3.99
N LEU A 130 -1.20 -4.89 -3.46
CA LEU A 130 -1.37 -4.70 -2.01
C LEU A 130 -2.09 -5.89 -1.37
N PHE A 131 -3.07 -6.48 -2.05
CA PHE A 131 -3.74 -7.68 -1.55
C PHE A 131 -2.75 -8.83 -1.30
N PHE A 132 -1.94 -9.14 -2.32
CA PHE A 132 -0.95 -10.20 -2.20
C PHE A 132 0.26 -9.79 -1.36
N HIS A 133 0.66 -8.53 -1.35
CA HIS A 133 1.73 -8.01 -0.49
C HIS A 133 1.38 -8.20 1.00
N ILE A 134 0.16 -7.82 1.39
CA ILE A 134 -0.34 -8.00 2.77
C ILE A 134 -0.47 -9.49 3.07
N LEU A 135 -0.98 -10.32 2.15
CA LEU A 135 -1.07 -11.76 2.36
C LEU A 135 0.32 -12.41 2.50
N HIS A 136 1.26 -12.04 1.62
CA HIS A 136 2.59 -12.63 1.53
C HIS A 136 3.47 -12.33 2.74
N LEU A 137 3.53 -11.07 3.17
CA LEU A 137 4.40 -10.68 4.28
C LEU A 137 3.66 -10.64 5.62
N HIS A 138 2.52 -9.93 5.68
CA HIS A 138 1.79 -9.73 6.94
C HIS A 138 0.80 -10.86 7.25
N GLY A 139 0.32 -11.60 6.25
CA GLY A 139 -0.68 -12.64 6.41
C GLY A 139 -2.11 -12.15 6.64
N TRP A 140 -2.45 -10.85 6.59
CA TRP A 140 -3.77 -10.30 6.99
C TRP A 140 -4.14 -10.47 8.47
N PHE A 141 -4.40 -11.69 8.93
CA PHE A 141 -4.89 -11.98 10.27
C PHE A 141 -3.87 -12.81 11.06
N HIS A 142 -3.72 -12.48 12.34
CA HIS A 142 -2.75 -13.13 13.24
C HIS A 142 -3.43 -14.16 14.16
N ALA A 143 -4.41 -14.91 13.65
CA ALA A 143 -5.04 -16.00 14.37
C ALA A 143 -4.35 -17.33 14.03
N ASP A 144 -4.01 -18.12 15.04
CA ASP A 144 -3.17 -19.33 14.86
C ASP A 144 -3.73 -20.31 13.84
N LEU A 145 -5.03 -20.60 13.91
CA LEU A 145 -5.71 -21.48 12.95
C LEU A 145 -5.61 -21.00 11.51
N TYR A 146 -5.63 -19.68 11.30
CA TYR A 146 -5.52 -19.08 9.98
C TYR A 146 -4.07 -19.10 9.50
N LEU A 147 -3.11 -18.75 10.35
CA LEU A 147 -1.68 -18.78 10.03
C LEU A 147 -1.21 -20.21 9.70
N ALA A 148 -1.69 -21.21 10.43
CA ALA A 148 -1.39 -22.62 10.16
C ALA A 148 -1.82 -23.09 8.76
N VAL A 149 -2.80 -22.41 8.13
CA VAL A 149 -3.26 -22.72 6.77
C VAL A 149 -2.42 -21.99 5.73
N ILE A 150 -2.05 -20.72 5.97
CA ILE A 150 -1.41 -19.89 4.95
C ILE A 150 0.13 -19.98 4.94
N GLN A 151 0.76 -20.26 6.09
CA GLN A 151 2.22 -20.36 6.21
C GLN A 151 2.82 -21.50 5.38
N PRO A 152 2.26 -22.72 5.37
CA PRO A 152 2.82 -23.84 4.59
C PRO A 152 2.80 -23.61 3.07
N VAL A 153 1.97 -22.67 2.59
CA VAL A 153 1.89 -22.29 1.18
C VAL A 153 2.65 -20.99 0.86
N GLY A 154 3.49 -20.52 1.79
CA GLY A 154 4.40 -19.40 1.57
C GLY A 154 3.81 -18.01 1.81
N PHE A 155 2.82 -17.87 2.69
CA PHE A 155 2.23 -16.57 3.07
C PHE A 155 2.47 -16.23 4.55
N GLY A 156 2.33 -14.96 4.93
CA GLY A 156 2.64 -14.47 6.29
C GLY A 156 4.13 -14.53 6.68
N GLN A 157 5.03 -14.48 5.71
CA GLN A 157 6.44 -14.85 5.89
C GLN A 157 7.25 -13.87 6.75
N PHE A 158 6.79 -12.62 6.93
CA PHE A 158 7.58 -11.59 7.62
C PHE A 158 7.44 -11.71 9.15
N LYS A 159 8.59 -11.84 9.83
CA LYS A 159 8.69 -11.85 11.29
C LYS A 159 9.37 -10.57 11.78
N PRO A 160 8.66 -9.67 12.49
CA PRO A 160 9.23 -8.39 12.89
C PRO A 160 10.49 -8.43 13.76
N TYR A 161 10.75 -9.54 14.47
CA TYR A 161 11.95 -9.72 15.28
C TYR A 161 13.10 -10.44 14.55
N ASN A 162 12.87 -10.83 13.29
CA ASN A 162 13.84 -11.36 12.33
C ASN A 162 13.57 -10.67 10.97
N ALA A 163 13.59 -9.33 10.96
CA ALA A 163 12.94 -8.56 9.90
C ALA A 163 13.64 -8.67 8.54
N ALA A 164 14.93 -8.39 8.47
CA ALA A 164 15.74 -8.48 7.27
C ALA A 164 15.83 -9.92 6.76
N SER A 165 16.17 -10.87 7.64
CA SER A 165 16.33 -12.28 7.25
C SER A 165 15.04 -12.85 6.65
N THR A 166 13.90 -12.68 7.31
CA THR A 166 12.62 -13.19 6.80
C THR A 166 12.10 -12.42 5.59
N LEU A 167 12.35 -11.11 5.49
CA LEU A 167 12.03 -10.33 4.29
C LEU A 167 12.81 -10.85 3.08
N VAL A 168 14.13 -11.02 3.20
CA VAL A 168 14.98 -11.47 2.11
C VAL A 168 14.68 -12.92 1.73
N ALA A 169 14.43 -13.79 2.73
CA ALA A 169 14.01 -15.17 2.49
C ALA A 169 12.69 -15.24 1.70
N ALA A 170 11.70 -14.41 2.06
CA ALA A 170 10.41 -14.33 1.35
C ALA A 170 10.54 -13.80 -0.10
N MET A 171 11.63 -13.10 -0.42
CA MET A 171 11.87 -12.52 -1.74
C MET A 171 12.73 -13.40 -2.66
N GLN A 172 13.11 -14.61 -2.24
CA GLN A 172 13.90 -15.51 -3.08
C GLN A 172 13.12 -15.96 -4.34
N GLY A 173 13.89 -16.32 -5.39
CA GLY A 173 13.36 -16.72 -6.69
C GLY A 173 13.09 -15.54 -7.62
N TYR A 174 12.20 -15.72 -8.60
CA TYR A 174 11.95 -14.71 -9.66
C TYR A 174 10.58 -14.06 -9.60
N PHE A 175 9.57 -14.81 -9.13
CA PHE A 175 8.18 -14.35 -9.16
C PHE A 175 7.94 -13.18 -8.20
N TRP A 176 8.24 -13.36 -6.91
CA TRP A 176 8.01 -12.32 -5.91
C TRP A 176 8.81 -11.04 -6.17
N PRO A 177 10.11 -11.09 -6.51
CA PRO A 177 10.85 -9.90 -6.92
C PRO A 177 10.19 -9.13 -8.06
N ALA A 178 9.82 -9.80 -9.16
CA ALA A 178 9.19 -9.13 -10.30
C ALA A 178 7.81 -8.55 -9.94
N PHE A 179 7.00 -9.31 -9.19
CA PHE A 179 5.68 -8.90 -8.72
C PHE A 179 5.76 -7.63 -7.86
N TYR A 180 6.70 -7.58 -6.92
CA TYR A 180 6.91 -6.43 -6.05
C TYR A 180 7.43 -5.21 -6.79
N LEU A 181 8.36 -5.36 -7.75
CA LEU A 181 8.88 -4.23 -8.52
C LEU A 181 7.76 -3.52 -9.30
N ILE A 182 6.92 -4.29 -10.00
CA ILE A 182 5.78 -3.77 -10.76
C ILE A 182 4.78 -3.10 -9.82
N GLY A 183 4.47 -3.76 -8.69
CA GLY A 183 3.56 -3.25 -7.68
C GLY A 183 4.02 -1.93 -7.07
N VAL A 184 5.27 -1.84 -6.65
CA VAL A 184 5.89 -0.63 -6.10
C VAL A 184 5.84 0.52 -7.11
N TRP A 185 6.24 0.28 -8.37
CA TRP A 185 6.17 1.32 -9.41
C TRP A 185 4.73 1.76 -9.70
N ALA A 186 3.76 0.85 -9.70
CA ALA A 186 2.35 1.18 -9.83
C ALA A 186 1.86 2.07 -8.68
N CYS A 187 2.18 1.72 -7.43
CA CYS A 187 1.87 2.53 -6.26
C CYS A 187 2.51 3.92 -6.34
N VAL A 188 3.79 4.01 -6.75
CA VAL A 188 4.51 5.29 -6.84
C VAL A 188 3.87 6.20 -7.88
N TYR A 189 3.57 5.67 -9.07
CA TYR A 189 2.86 6.42 -10.09
C TYR A 189 1.48 6.85 -9.60
N HIS A 190 0.72 5.93 -8.99
CA HIS A 190 -0.64 6.18 -8.51
C HIS A 190 -0.66 7.30 -7.46
N LEU A 191 0.31 7.32 -6.54
CA LEU A 191 0.44 8.36 -5.53
C LEU A 191 0.88 9.70 -6.14
N ALA A 192 1.92 9.71 -6.99
CA ALA A 192 2.42 10.94 -7.59
C ALA A 192 1.39 11.62 -8.51
N ASN A 193 0.69 10.83 -9.32
CA ASN A 193 -0.40 11.34 -10.16
C ASN A 193 -1.64 11.69 -9.34
N GLY A 194 -1.94 10.91 -8.29
CA GLY A 194 -3.01 11.18 -7.33
C GLY A 194 -2.80 12.49 -6.57
N LEU A 195 -1.56 12.81 -6.17
CA LEU A 195 -1.18 14.08 -5.56
C LEU A 195 -1.50 15.25 -6.50
N TRP A 196 -1.12 15.14 -7.77
CA TRP A 196 -1.45 16.14 -8.78
C TRP A 196 -2.97 16.34 -8.92
N THR A 197 -3.74 15.25 -9.00
CA THR A 197 -5.22 15.32 -9.08
C THR A 197 -5.84 15.88 -7.79
N ALA A 198 -5.27 15.57 -6.63
CA ALA A 198 -5.71 16.09 -5.34
C ALA A 198 -5.57 17.62 -5.30
N GLY A 199 -4.45 18.19 -5.73
CA GLY A 199 -4.32 19.65 -5.71
C GLY A 199 -5.27 20.39 -6.66
N ILE A 200 -5.84 19.74 -7.68
CA ILE A 200 -6.98 20.30 -8.42
C ILE A 200 -8.26 20.20 -7.55
N THR A 201 -8.52 19.01 -7.00
CA THR A 201 -9.71 18.70 -6.17
C THR A 201 -9.85 19.64 -4.96
N TRP A 202 -8.71 20.03 -4.38
CA TRP A 202 -8.60 20.90 -3.21
C TRP A 202 -8.26 22.36 -3.56
N GLY A 203 -8.16 22.71 -4.84
CA GLY A 203 -7.99 24.09 -5.29
C GLY A 203 -6.59 24.70 -5.12
N LEU A 204 -5.55 23.87 -4.95
CA LEU A 204 -4.15 24.30 -4.83
C LEU A 204 -3.56 24.78 -6.17
N TRP A 205 -3.93 24.16 -7.29
CA TRP A 205 -3.48 24.58 -8.64
C TRP A 205 -4.61 24.57 -9.67
N ILE A 206 -5.31 25.70 -9.76
CA ILE A 206 -6.51 25.85 -10.60
C ILE A 206 -6.16 26.33 -12.02
N SER A 207 -5.18 27.22 -12.16
CA SER A 207 -4.80 27.79 -13.47
C SER A 207 -3.89 26.86 -14.29
N PRO A 208 -3.83 27.01 -15.63
CA PRO A 208 -2.92 26.23 -16.47
C PRO A 208 -1.46 26.32 -16.03
N THR A 209 -0.97 27.53 -15.75
CA THR A 209 0.41 27.75 -15.28
C THR A 209 0.68 27.09 -13.92
N ALA A 210 -0.29 27.07 -13.01
CA ALA A 210 -0.16 26.38 -11.74
C ALA A 210 -0.09 24.85 -11.94
N GLN A 211 -0.90 24.30 -12.85
CA GLN A 211 -0.90 22.87 -13.19
C GLN A 211 0.40 22.42 -13.86
N GLU A 212 1.02 23.27 -14.68
CA GLU A 212 2.34 23.02 -15.28
C GLU A 212 3.44 22.95 -14.21
N ARG A 213 3.44 23.89 -13.26
CA ARG A 213 4.38 23.88 -12.13
C ARG A 213 4.15 22.66 -11.24
N ALA A 214 2.88 22.36 -10.93
CA ALA A 214 2.50 21.18 -10.16
C ALA A 214 2.94 19.88 -10.84
N THR A 215 2.92 19.83 -12.18
CA THR A 215 3.44 18.67 -12.93
C THR A 215 4.92 18.44 -12.64
N LYS A 216 5.74 19.50 -12.67
CA LYS A 216 7.19 19.38 -12.34
C LYS A 216 7.40 18.89 -10.91
N VAL A 217 6.66 19.44 -9.95
CA VAL A 217 6.73 19.05 -8.53
C VAL A 217 6.33 17.60 -8.33
N CYS A 218 5.16 17.19 -8.86
CA CYS A 218 4.67 15.83 -8.69
C CYS A 218 5.54 14.79 -9.41
N VAL A 219 6.13 15.14 -10.55
CA VAL A 219 7.11 14.29 -11.25
C VAL A 219 8.39 14.14 -10.43
N ALA A 220 8.92 15.23 -9.86
CA ALA A 220 10.11 15.16 -9.01
C ALA A 220 9.86 14.29 -7.77
N ILE A 221 8.71 14.46 -7.10
CA ILE A 221 8.29 13.61 -5.98
C ILE A 221 8.18 12.15 -6.43
N GLY A 222 7.51 11.89 -7.56
CA GLY A 222 7.36 10.54 -8.11
C GLY A 222 8.69 9.87 -8.44
N ILE A 223 9.64 10.60 -9.04
CA ILE A 223 10.99 10.09 -9.31
C ILE A 223 11.73 9.80 -8.00
N GLY A 224 11.67 10.71 -7.02
CA GLY A 224 12.29 10.49 -5.70
C GLY A 224 11.75 9.23 -5.02
N LEU A 225 10.43 9.04 -5.02
CA LEU A 225 9.80 7.83 -4.47
C LEU A 225 10.11 6.59 -5.30
N ALA A 226 10.24 6.70 -6.62
CA ALA A 226 10.65 5.58 -7.46
C ALA A 226 12.08 5.14 -7.14
N VAL A 227 13.00 6.08 -6.90
CA VAL A 227 14.37 5.78 -6.46
C VAL A 227 14.35 5.08 -5.11
N VAL A 228 13.71 5.67 -4.10
CA VAL A 228 13.62 5.07 -2.75
C VAL A 228 12.94 3.69 -2.78
N GLY A 229 11.85 3.55 -3.52
CA GLY A 229 11.13 2.29 -3.63
C GLY A 229 11.92 1.22 -4.39
N THR A 230 12.67 1.59 -5.42
CA THR A 230 13.55 0.65 -6.15
C THR A 230 14.75 0.26 -5.28
N SER A 231 15.28 1.19 -4.48
CA SER A 231 16.31 0.91 -3.47
C SER A 231 15.82 -0.08 -2.41
N ALA A 232 14.61 0.11 -1.88
CA ALA A 232 13.97 -0.83 -0.95
C ALA A 232 13.78 -2.21 -1.57
N TRP A 233 13.28 -2.26 -2.81
CA TRP A 233 13.14 -3.51 -3.54
C TRP A 233 14.49 -4.20 -3.74
N TYR A 234 15.51 -3.47 -4.18
CA TYR A 234 16.86 -4.02 -4.38
C TYR A 234 17.43 -4.59 -3.08
N ALA A 235 17.29 -3.87 -1.96
CA ALA A 235 17.75 -4.33 -0.66
C ALA A 235 17.13 -5.66 -0.23
N ALA A 236 15.87 -5.91 -0.60
CA ALA A 236 15.16 -7.12 -0.25
C ALA A 236 15.45 -8.32 -1.18
N VAL A 237 15.89 -8.08 -2.42
CA VAL A 237 16.04 -9.15 -3.44
C VAL A 237 17.50 -9.46 -3.81
N ALA A 238 18.43 -8.55 -3.52
CA ALA A 238 19.84 -8.70 -3.87
C ALA A 238 20.62 -9.68 -2.96
N PRO A 239 20.38 -9.73 -1.62
CA PRO A 239 21.10 -10.65 -0.76
C PRO A 239 20.71 -12.12 -0.98
N GLY A 240 21.66 -13.03 -0.79
CA GLY A 240 21.48 -14.48 -0.96
C GLY A 240 21.39 -15.24 0.35
N GLU A 241 21.52 -16.57 0.28
CA GLU A 241 21.38 -17.46 1.44
C GLU A 241 22.40 -17.18 2.56
N ALA A 242 23.63 -16.81 2.20
CA ALA A 242 24.68 -16.48 3.16
C ALA A 242 24.33 -15.22 3.96
N GLU A 243 23.85 -14.18 3.30
CA GLU A 243 23.42 -12.95 3.95
C GLU A 243 22.16 -13.16 4.81
N ILE A 244 21.22 -14.02 4.38
CA ILE A 244 20.05 -14.37 5.22
C ILE A 244 20.50 -14.93 6.56
N ALA A 245 21.45 -15.87 6.57
CA ALA A 245 21.97 -16.47 7.81
C ALA A 245 22.72 -15.44 8.66
N GLU A 246 23.48 -14.54 8.04
CA GLU A 246 24.16 -13.44 8.74
C GLU A 246 23.15 -12.49 9.40
N TYR A 247 22.10 -12.10 8.67
CA TYR A 247 21.06 -11.21 9.17
C TYR A 247 20.31 -11.82 10.34
N ASP A 248 19.96 -13.10 10.26
CA ASP A 248 19.27 -13.81 11.34
C ASP A 248 20.12 -13.81 12.62
N ALA A 249 21.41 -14.12 12.51
CA ALA A 249 22.33 -14.09 13.65
C ALA A 249 22.52 -12.69 14.26
N ILE A 250 22.48 -11.64 13.44
CA ILE A 250 22.52 -10.24 13.91
C ILE A 250 21.22 -9.91 14.66
N GLU A 251 20.08 -10.27 14.08
CA GLU A 251 18.75 -9.98 14.61
C GLU A 251 18.51 -10.68 15.95
N ASP A 252 18.98 -11.92 16.10
CA ASP A 252 18.92 -12.66 17.35
C ASP A 252 19.67 -11.97 18.48
N ARG A 253 20.92 -11.57 18.25
CA ARG A 253 21.69 -10.80 19.24
C ARG A 253 21.01 -9.48 19.58
N MET A 254 20.44 -8.80 18.59
CA MET A 254 19.73 -7.55 18.80
C MET A 254 18.43 -7.73 19.58
N TYR A 255 17.71 -8.83 19.35
CA TYR A 255 16.50 -9.17 20.07
C TYR A 255 16.79 -9.44 21.55
N GLU A 256 17.76 -10.29 21.85
CA GLU A 256 18.19 -10.59 23.23
C GLU A 256 18.54 -9.32 24.00
N ALA A 257 19.40 -8.48 23.41
CA ALA A 257 19.80 -7.20 24.01
C ALA A 257 18.61 -6.23 24.18
N SER A 258 17.66 -6.22 23.23
CA SER A 258 16.50 -5.34 23.29
C SER A 258 15.46 -5.80 24.32
N VAL A 259 15.32 -7.11 24.53
CA VAL A 259 14.49 -7.69 25.59
C VAL A 259 15.09 -7.39 26.95
N GLU A 260 16.40 -7.63 27.13
CA GLU A 260 17.10 -7.34 28.38
C GLU A 260 17.03 -5.85 28.74
N ALA A 261 17.18 -4.97 27.74
CA ALA A 261 17.05 -3.52 27.92
C ALA A 261 15.59 -3.03 28.10
N GLY A 262 14.59 -3.90 27.98
CA GLY A 262 13.17 -3.53 28.09
C GLY A 262 12.64 -2.69 26.93
N LEU A 263 13.34 -2.65 25.81
CA LEU A 263 12.95 -1.90 24.61
C LEU A 263 11.87 -2.63 23.80
N VAL A 264 11.84 -3.96 23.87
CA VAL A 264 10.80 -4.79 23.25
C VAL A 264 10.31 -5.85 24.23
N SER A 265 9.03 -6.24 24.11
CA SER A 265 8.48 -7.33 24.90
C SER A 265 8.68 -8.68 24.18
N PRO A 266 9.02 -9.76 24.91
CA PRO A 266 9.05 -11.10 24.32
C PRO A 266 7.72 -11.46 23.66
N ASN A 267 7.78 -11.93 22.41
CA ASN A 267 6.60 -12.33 21.65
C ASN A 267 6.98 -13.39 20.60
N PRO A 268 6.67 -14.67 20.86
CA PRO A 268 6.99 -15.78 19.95
C PRO A 268 6.39 -15.60 18.55
N HIS A 269 5.20 -15.02 18.42
CA HIS A 269 4.56 -14.84 17.11
C HIS A 269 5.31 -13.88 16.19
N LYS A 270 6.16 -12.99 16.75
CA LYS A 270 6.96 -12.02 16.01
C LYS A 270 8.35 -12.52 15.62
N ARG A 271 8.73 -13.73 16.06
CA ARG A 271 10.05 -14.33 15.88
C ARG A 271 9.94 -15.58 15.00
N THR A 272 11.05 -16.00 14.42
CA THR A 272 11.17 -17.35 13.83
C THR A 272 11.28 -18.38 14.96
N GLU A 273 10.77 -19.61 14.76
CA GLU A 273 10.70 -20.64 15.83
C GLU A 273 12.05 -21.30 16.16
N ASN A 274 13.16 -20.87 15.55
CA ASN A 274 14.43 -21.62 15.55
C ASN A 274 15.53 -21.10 16.49
N SER A 275 15.32 -20.03 17.27
CA SER A 275 16.41 -19.45 18.07
C SER A 275 16.53 -19.96 19.51
N ASP A 276 15.53 -20.69 20.01
CA ASP A 276 15.43 -21.02 21.45
C ASP A 276 15.60 -22.52 21.72
N SER A 277 16.10 -23.28 20.74
CA SER A 277 16.34 -24.73 20.85
C SER A 277 17.81 -25.10 20.73
N GLU A 278 18.64 -24.57 21.64
CA GLU A 278 19.90 -25.20 22.07
C GLU A 278 20.04 -25.13 23.60
#